data_AF-A0A8R1HY49-F1
#
_entry.id   AF-A0A8R1HY49-F1
#
_cell.length_a   1.000
_cell.length_b   1.000
_cell.length_c   1.000
_cell.angle_alpha   90.00
_cell.angle_beta   90.00
_cell.angle_gamma   90.00
#
_symmetry.space_group_name_H-M   'P 1'
#
loop_
_entity.id
_entity.type
_entity.pdbx_description
1 polymer ?
#
loop_
_entity_poly.entity_id
_entity_poly.type
_entity_poly.pdbx_seq_one_letter_code
_entity_poly.pdbx_strand_id
1 'polypeptide(L)'
;MTSSYSEKIIRVETNPALIDCGHSFCRFCIESHLNINEKCPLCRSHAGHPIKNRQLESLTMSYVASRNLSSDYFDRMQANQKRLLLQRRALVIIWTELNKQPTELCNLVKNIDDRELKSEIIRQVYQQDGIGLEHTGDLHRDPAATISLKNTSHH
;
A
#
# COMPACT_ATOMS: atom_id res chain seq x y z
N MET A 1 -10.28 9.85 -44.11
CA MET A 1 -10.10 8.64 -43.28
C MET A 1 -8.75 8.70 -42.60
N THR A 2 -8.67 9.23 -41.39
CA THR A 2 -7.58 8.95 -40.45
C THR A 2 -8.26 8.81 -39.10
N SER A 3 -8.56 7.58 -38.73
CA SER A 3 -9.09 7.20 -37.43
C SER A 3 -8.04 7.63 -36.39
N SER A 4 -8.30 8.72 -35.65
CA SER A 4 -7.47 9.10 -34.51
C SER A 4 -7.79 8.14 -33.39
N TYR A 5 -7.21 6.95 -33.46
CA TYR A 5 -7.09 6.07 -32.31
C TYR A 5 -6.50 6.91 -31.19
N SER A 6 -7.29 7.13 -30.14
CA SER A 6 -6.83 7.77 -28.92
C SER A 6 -5.54 7.09 -28.50
N GLU A 7 -4.46 7.86 -28.45
CA GLU A 7 -3.21 7.39 -27.86
C GLU A 7 -3.54 6.93 -26.44
N LYS A 8 -3.56 5.61 -26.23
CA LYS A 8 -3.62 5.05 -24.88
C LYS A 8 -2.39 5.61 -24.16
N ILE A 9 -2.62 6.50 -23.19
CA ILE A 9 -1.57 7.01 -22.31
C ILE A 9 -0.95 5.79 -21.62
N ILE A 10 0.24 5.39 -22.07
CA ILE A 10 0.98 4.28 -21.46
C ILE A 10 1.49 4.77 -20.11
N ARG A 11 0.88 4.29 -19.03
CA ARG A 11 1.27 4.61 -17.67
C ARG A 11 2.46 3.74 -17.24
N VAL A 12 3.65 4.34 -17.16
CA VAL A 12 4.88 3.62 -16.78
C VAL A 12 4.96 3.41 -15.27
N GLU A 13 5.35 2.23 -14.80
CA GLU A 13 5.47 1.92 -13.38
C GLU A 13 6.66 2.62 -12.71
N THR A 14 6.45 3.21 -11.53
CA THR A 14 7.49 3.93 -10.76
C THR A 14 8.16 3.02 -9.74
N ASN A 15 9.48 3.14 -9.55
CA ASN A 15 10.28 2.34 -8.60
C ASN A 15 9.93 0.83 -8.65
N PRO A 16 10.24 0.14 -9.75
CA PRO A 16 9.89 -1.26 -9.91
C PRO A 16 10.57 -2.15 -8.86
N ALA A 17 9.80 -3.08 -8.30
CA ALA A 17 10.24 -4.08 -7.36
C ALA A 17 9.91 -5.49 -7.88
N LEU A 18 10.89 -6.37 -7.78
CA LEU A 18 10.82 -7.80 -8.11
C LEU A 18 10.47 -8.58 -6.84
N ILE A 19 9.60 -9.58 -6.99
CA ILE A 19 9.27 -10.57 -5.94
C ILE A 19 9.77 -11.96 -6.33
N ASP A 20 9.76 -12.91 -5.38
CA ASP A 20 10.41 -14.23 -5.51
C ASP A 20 9.95 -15.04 -6.74
N CYS A 21 8.68 -14.90 -7.13
CA CYS A 21 8.14 -15.57 -8.32
C CYS A 21 8.55 -14.93 -9.66
N GLY A 22 9.40 -13.90 -9.65
CA GLY A 22 9.93 -13.23 -10.83
C GLY A 22 9.07 -12.10 -11.40
N HIS A 23 7.87 -11.86 -10.87
CA HIS A 23 7.02 -10.75 -11.31
C HIS A 23 7.49 -9.42 -10.73
N SER A 24 7.32 -8.34 -11.50
CA SER A 24 7.67 -6.97 -11.08
C SER A 24 6.44 -6.07 -11.00
N PHE A 25 6.42 -5.19 -9.99
CA PHE A 25 5.35 -4.22 -9.74
C PHE A 25 5.93 -2.89 -9.28
N CYS A 26 5.13 -1.83 -9.25
CA CYS A 26 5.49 -0.62 -8.50
C CYS A 26 5.73 -0.97 -7.02
N ARG A 27 6.81 -0.45 -6.40
CA ARG A 27 7.17 -0.81 -5.01
C ARG A 27 6.05 -0.54 -4.01
N PHE A 28 5.42 0.64 -4.10
CA PHE A 28 4.28 0.98 -3.25
C PHE A 28 3.13 -0.04 -3.39
N CYS A 29 2.85 -0.46 -4.62
CA CYS A 29 1.74 -1.34 -4.95
C CYS A 29 1.94 -2.72 -4.35
N ILE A 30 3.13 -3.31 -4.54
CA ILE A 30 3.40 -4.65 -4.02
C ILE A 30 3.56 -4.64 -2.50
N GLU A 31 4.23 -3.65 -1.89
CA GLU A 31 4.27 -3.56 -0.43
C GLU A 31 2.87 -3.40 0.18
N SER A 32 2.02 -2.57 -0.42
CA SER A 32 0.63 -2.41 0.03
C SER A 32 -0.17 -3.71 -0.05
N HIS A 33 0.01 -4.48 -1.12
CA HIS A 33 -0.66 -5.77 -1.29
C HIS A 33 -0.17 -6.79 -0.27
N LEU A 34 1.14 -6.87 -0.03
CA LEU A 34 1.71 -7.83 0.90
C LEU A 34 1.36 -7.56 2.37
N ASN A 35 0.89 -6.35 2.70
CA ASN A 35 0.33 -6.08 4.03
C ASN A 35 -0.95 -6.88 4.32
N ILE A 36 -1.67 -7.32 3.29
CA ILE A 36 -2.95 -8.03 3.44
C ILE A 36 -2.93 -9.44 2.84
N ASN A 37 -2.00 -9.74 1.94
CA ASN A 37 -1.90 -11.04 1.28
C ASN A 37 -0.45 -11.29 0.82
N GLU A 38 0.19 -12.31 1.40
CA GLU A 38 1.59 -12.69 1.11
C GLU A 38 1.81 -13.31 -0.28
N LYS A 39 0.75 -13.55 -1.06
CA LYS A 39 0.83 -14.17 -2.39
C LYS A 39 0.95 -13.13 -3.49
N CYS A 40 1.68 -13.47 -4.54
CA CYS A 40 1.79 -12.69 -5.77
C CYS A 40 0.38 -12.37 -6.35
N PRO A 41 0.09 -11.10 -6.70
CA PRO A 41 -1.18 -10.74 -7.34
C PRO A 41 -1.47 -11.45 -8.66
N LEU A 42 -0.43 -11.88 -9.39
CA LEU A 42 -0.55 -12.47 -10.73
C LEU A 42 -0.63 -13.99 -10.70
N CYS A 43 0.38 -14.65 -10.12
CA CYS A 43 0.49 -16.11 -10.16
C CYS A 43 0.13 -16.80 -8.84
N ARG A 44 -0.17 -16.03 -7.78
CA ARG A 44 -0.56 -16.53 -6.44
C ARG A 44 0.50 -17.38 -5.73
N SER A 45 1.72 -17.45 -6.24
CA SER A 45 2.88 -18.03 -5.53
C SER A 45 3.29 -17.12 -4.36
N HIS A 46 4.00 -17.65 -3.37
CA HIS A 46 4.57 -16.85 -2.29
C HIS A 46 5.45 -15.72 -2.86
N ALA A 47 5.26 -14.51 -2.38
CA ALA A 47 5.92 -13.34 -2.96
C ALA A 47 7.29 -13.03 -2.33
N GLY A 48 7.53 -13.45 -1.09
CA GLY A 48 8.74 -13.05 -0.36
C GLY A 48 8.86 -11.54 -0.17
N HIS A 49 10.08 -11.06 0.05
CA HIS A 49 10.33 -9.64 0.24
C HIS A 49 10.57 -8.92 -1.09
N PRO A 50 9.81 -7.87 -1.45
CA PRO A 50 10.05 -7.14 -2.68
C PRO A 50 11.44 -6.46 -2.68
N ILE A 51 12.25 -6.75 -3.69
CA ILE A 51 13.57 -6.14 -3.90
C ILE A 51 13.56 -5.20 -5.10
N LYS A 52 14.41 -4.17 -5.09
CA LYS A 52 14.46 -3.19 -6.18
C LYS A 52 14.95 -3.82 -7.49
N ASN A 53 14.17 -3.69 -8.57
CA ASN A 53 14.56 -4.16 -9.90
C ASN A 53 15.33 -3.05 -10.66
N ARG A 54 16.65 -2.99 -10.48
CA ARG A 54 17.51 -1.95 -11.08
C ARG A 54 17.53 -1.99 -12.61
N GLN A 55 17.47 -3.18 -13.20
CA GLN A 55 17.45 -3.34 -14.66
C GLN A 55 16.17 -2.72 -15.24
N LEU A 56 15.01 -3.07 -14.67
CA LEU A 56 13.73 -2.48 -15.10
C LEU A 56 13.66 -0.98 -14.79
N GLU A 57 14.22 -0.52 -13.68
CA GLU A 57 14.29 0.92 -13.38
C GLU A 57 15.08 1.68 -14.46
N SER A 58 16.25 1.16 -14.87
CA SER A 58 17.06 1.79 -15.92
C SER A 58 16.31 1.84 -17.26
N LEU A 59 15.67 0.74 -17.66
CA LEU A 59 14.88 0.69 -18.90
C LEU A 59 13.69 1.65 -18.86
N THR A 60 13.01 1.71 -17.70
CA THR A 60 11.93 2.66 -17.45
C THR A 60 12.41 4.10 -17.57
N MET A 61 13.60 4.44 -17.04
CA MET A 61 14.14 5.80 -17.15
C MET A 61 14.43 6.18 -18.60
N SER A 62 15.07 5.29 -19.36
CA SER A 62 15.33 5.50 -20.78
C SER A 62 14.03 5.66 -21.58
N TYR A 63 13.02 4.82 -21.31
CA TYR A 63 11.72 4.90 -21.96
C TYR A 63 11.01 6.22 -21.65
N VAL A 64 10.94 6.61 -20.38
CA VAL A 64 10.32 7.86 -19.90
C VAL A 64 10.97 9.08 -20.57
N ALA A 65 12.30 9.11 -20.63
CA ALA A 65 13.04 10.17 -21.31
C ALA A 65 12.73 10.21 -22.81
N SER A 66 12.73 9.06 -23.49
CA SER A 66 12.48 8.97 -24.93
C SER A 66 11.06 9.35 -25.36
N ARG A 67 10.10 9.31 -24.42
CA ARG A 67 8.68 9.58 -24.66
C ARG A 67 8.21 10.91 -24.08
N ASN A 68 9.11 11.73 -23.53
CA ASN A 68 8.78 12.99 -22.85
C ASN A 68 7.78 12.82 -21.70
N LEU A 69 7.87 11.71 -20.95
CA LEU A 69 6.94 11.38 -19.86
C LEU A 69 7.49 11.75 -18.47
N SER A 70 8.58 12.53 -18.42
CA SER A 70 9.35 12.74 -17.19
C SER A 70 8.55 13.38 -16.06
N SER A 71 7.77 14.43 -16.33
CA SER A 71 6.99 15.12 -15.27
C SER A 71 5.99 14.17 -14.61
N ASP A 72 5.08 13.60 -15.39
CA ASP A 72 4.07 12.65 -14.91
C ASP A 72 4.68 11.43 -14.22
N TYR A 73 5.86 10.98 -14.67
CA TYR A 73 6.60 9.91 -14.01
C TYR A 73 7.09 10.34 -12.61
N PHE A 74 7.78 11.48 -12.51
CA PHE A 74 8.35 11.95 -11.24
C PHE A 74 7.29 12.39 -10.23
N ASP A 75 6.20 12.98 -10.68
CA ASP A 75 5.07 13.35 -9.81
C ASP A 75 4.44 12.11 -9.18
N ARG A 76 4.20 11.06 -9.99
CA ARG A 76 3.69 9.78 -9.48
C ARG A 76 4.71 9.07 -8.59
N MET A 77 6.00 9.17 -8.92
CA MET A 77 7.07 8.59 -8.11
C MET A 77 7.08 9.20 -6.71
N GLN A 78 7.06 10.54 -6.62
CA GLN A 78 7.00 11.27 -5.35
C GLN A 78 5.71 10.97 -4.58
N ALA A 79 4.57 10.98 -5.26
CA ALA A 79 3.29 10.64 -4.63
C ALA A 79 3.30 9.21 -4.05
N ASN A 80 3.82 8.22 -4.79
CA ASN A 80 3.92 6.85 -4.31
C ASN A 80 4.91 6.70 -3.15
N GLN A 81 6.03 7.43 -3.16
CA GLN A 81 6.97 7.46 -2.04
C GLN A 81 6.34 8.04 -0.77
N LYS A 82 5.62 9.16 -0.90
CA LYS A 82 4.88 9.77 0.20
C LYS A 82 3.81 8.83 0.76
N ARG A 83 3.03 8.18 -0.12
CA ARG A 83 2.02 7.19 0.28
C ARG A 83 2.63 6.00 1.01
N LEU A 84 3.78 5.51 0.55
CA LEU A 84 4.47 4.40 1.19
C LEU A 84 4.96 4.78 2.60
N LEU A 85 5.48 6.01 2.77
CA LEU A 85 5.90 6.51 4.07
C LEU A 85 4.72 6.62 5.04
N LEU A 86 3.59 7.20 4.59
CA LEU A 86 2.38 7.30 5.39
C LEU A 86 1.87 5.92 5.81
N GLN A 87 1.81 4.97 4.87
CA GLN A 87 1.39 3.60 5.14
C GLN A 87 2.26 2.93 6.21
N ARG A 88 3.59 3.01 6.07
CA ARG A 88 4.52 2.43 7.06
C ARG A 88 4.35 3.05 8.43
N ARG A 89 4.21 4.39 8.51
CA ARG A 89 3.95 5.10 9.78
C ARG A 89 2.64 4.66 10.40
N ALA A 90 1.57 4.55 9.61
CA ALA A 90 0.27 4.11 10.07
C ALA A 90 0.30 2.70 10.64
N LEU A 91 0.91 1.75 9.93
CA LEU A 91 1.03 0.36 10.39
C LEU A 91 1.83 0.26 11.70
N VAL A 92 2.92 1.02 11.84
CA VAL A 92 3.69 1.06 13.09
C VAL A 92 2.81 1.54 14.25
N ILE A 93 2.02 2.60 14.06
CA ILE A 93 1.12 3.13 15.10
C ILE A 93 0.07 2.08 15.48
N ILE A 94 -0.62 1.51 14.48
CA ILE A 94 -1.66 0.50 14.69
C ILE A 94 -1.11 -0.68 15.48
N TRP A 95 -0.04 -1.31 14.98
CA TRP A 95 0.50 -2.50 15.63
C TRP A 95 1.11 -2.18 17.00
N THR A 96 1.76 -1.04 17.18
CA THR A 96 2.34 -0.66 18.49
C THR A 96 1.25 -0.49 19.54
N GLU A 97 0.11 0.10 19.19
CA GLU A 97 -0.97 0.32 20.15
C GLU A 97 -1.76 -0.95 20.43
N LEU A 98 -2.13 -1.70 19.39
CA LEU A 98 -2.96 -2.89 19.53
C LEU A 98 -2.23 -4.09 20.16
N ASN A 99 -0.89 -4.14 20.08
CA ASN A 99 -0.10 -5.09 20.86
C ASN A 99 -0.15 -4.83 22.37
N LYS A 100 -0.48 -3.61 22.81
CA LYS A 100 -0.64 -3.33 24.25
C LYS A 100 -2.02 -3.75 24.73
N GLN A 101 -3.06 -3.34 24.00
CA GLN A 101 -4.46 -3.61 24.34
C GLN A 101 -5.40 -3.29 23.18
N PRO A 102 -6.60 -3.89 23.15
CA PRO A 102 -7.70 -3.44 22.31
C PRO A 102 -7.98 -1.94 22.51
N THR A 103 -8.21 -1.22 21.42
CA THR A 103 -8.33 0.26 21.44
C THR A 103 -9.45 0.71 20.51
N GLU A 104 -10.26 1.67 20.95
CA GLU A 104 -11.27 2.32 20.11
C GLU A 104 -10.64 3.08 18.95
N LEU A 105 -11.25 3.03 17.77
CA LEU A 105 -10.74 3.71 16.58
C LEU A 105 -10.53 5.21 16.82
N CYS A 106 -11.49 5.88 17.48
CA CYS A 106 -11.37 7.30 17.81
C CYS A 106 -10.16 7.59 18.71
N ASN A 107 -9.87 6.70 19.68
CA ASN A 107 -8.75 6.81 20.60
C ASN A 107 -7.41 6.55 19.91
N LEU A 108 -7.35 5.64 18.94
CA LEU A 108 -6.15 5.35 18.16
C LEU A 108 -5.64 6.57 17.39
N VAL A 109 -6.56 7.42 16.92
CA VAL A 109 -6.23 8.61 16.11
C VAL A 109 -6.40 9.94 16.84
N LYS A 110 -6.69 9.94 18.15
CA LYS A 110 -7.04 11.16 18.90
C LYS A 110 -5.90 12.18 18.97
N ASN A 111 -4.66 11.70 19.07
CA ASN A 111 -3.45 12.51 19.23
C ASN A 111 -2.66 12.68 17.91
N ILE A 112 -3.31 12.42 16.76
CA ILE A 112 -2.67 12.53 15.45
C ILE A 112 -3.16 13.80 14.75
N ASP A 113 -2.32 14.83 14.74
CA ASP A 113 -2.60 16.12 14.10
C ASP A 113 -2.49 16.06 12.56
N ASP A 114 -1.59 15.21 12.06
CA ASP A 114 -1.37 15.01 10.62
C ASP A 114 -2.61 14.34 9.99
N ARG A 115 -3.39 15.13 9.25
CA ARG A 115 -4.63 14.69 8.62
C ARG A 115 -4.43 13.55 7.63
N GLU A 116 -3.33 13.54 6.90
CA GLU A 116 -3.05 12.48 5.92
C GLU A 116 -2.69 11.19 6.63
N LEU A 117 -1.87 11.26 7.68
CA LEU A 117 -1.56 10.10 8.51
C LEU A 117 -2.79 9.55 9.22
N LYS A 118 -3.64 10.42 9.77
CA LYS A 118 -4.91 10.02 10.40
C LYS A 118 -5.81 9.27 9.42
N SER A 119 -5.92 9.78 8.20
CA SER A 119 -6.71 9.13 7.12
C SER A 119 -6.10 7.79 6.73
N GLU A 120 -4.77 7.70 6.67
CA GLU A 120 -4.07 6.47 6.34
C GLU A 120 -4.18 5.40 7.45
N ILE A 121 -4.14 5.79 8.73
CA ILE A 121 -4.38 4.88 9.87
C ILE A 121 -5.77 4.26 9.74
N ILE A 122 -6.80 5.09 9.56
CA ILE A 122 -8.19 4.62 9.39
C ILE A 122 -8.29 3.68 8.19
N ARG A 123 -7.65 4.04 7.06
CA ARG A 123 -7.62 3.18 5.86
C ARG A 123 -6.97 1.83 6.14
N GLN A 124 -5.83 1.80 6.84
CA GLN A 124 -5.13 0.57 7.19
C GLN A 124 -5.98 -0.31 8.13
N VAL A 125 -6.66 0.29 9.11
CA VAL A 125 -7.60 -0.43 9.97
C VAL A 125 -8.65 -1.17 9.14
N TYR A 126 -9.33 -0.48 8.22
CA TYR A 126 -10.34 -1.11 7.36
C TYR A 126 -9.74 -2.18 6.43
N GLN A 127 -8.52 -2.00 5.94
CA GLN A 127 -7.87 -2.98 5.07
C GLN A 127 -7.46 -4.26 5.82
N GLN A 128 -7.12 -4.12 7.09
CA GLN A 128 -6.64 -5.21 7.93
C GLN A 128 -7.79 -5.94 8.65
N ASP A 129 -9.00 -5.37 8.65
CA ASP A 129 -10.17 -5.98 9.23
C ASP A 129 -10.48 -7.36 8.62
N GLY A 130 -10.67 -8.35 9.49
CA GLY A 130 -10.82 -9.75 9.13
C GLY A 130 -9.54 -10.45 8.67
N ILE A 131 -8.43 -9.72 8.50
CA ILE A 131 -7.11 -10.26 8.09
C ILE A 131 -6.21 -10.38 9.31
N GLY A 132 -5.67 -9.25 9.77
CA GLY A 132 -4.81 -9.15 10.94
C GLY A 132 -5.49 -8.45 12.13
N LEU A 133 -6.62 -7.79 11.89
CA LEU A 133 -7.41 -7.11 12.90
C LEU A 133 -8.82 -7.69 12.97
N GLU A 134 -9.46 -7.48 14.11
CA GLU A 134 -10.88 -7.71 14.33
C GLU A 134 -11.46 -6.53 15.12
N HIS A 135 -12.79 -6.42 15.16
CA HIS A 135 -13.45 -5.34 15.88
C HIS A 135 -14.72 -5.79 16.62
N THR A 136 -15.09 -5.03 17.64
CA THR A 136 -16.40 -5.09 18.30
C THR A 136 -17.12 -3.76 18.13
N GLY A 137 -18.41 -3.81 17.77
CA GLY A 137 -19.18 -2.64 17.34
C GLY A 137 -19.17 -2.46 15.83
N ASP A 138 -19.89 -1.46 15.32
CA ASP A 138 -19.96 -1.17 13.88
C ASP A 138 -18.80 -0.24 13.46
N LEU A 139 -17.69 -0.82 13.00
CA LEU A 139 -16.49 -0.07 12.61
C LEU A 139 -16.74 1.04 11.57
N HIS A 140 -17.78 0.91 10.74
CA HIS A 140 -18.09 1.88 9.69
C HIS A 140 -19.04 2.99 10.12
N ARG A 141 -19.79 2.79 11.23
CA ARG A 141 -20.84 3.73 11.68
C ARG A 141 -20.64 4.23 13.11
N ASP A 142 -19.82 3.54 13.90
CA ASP A 142 -19.57 3.84 15.30
C ASP A 142 -18.10 4.24 15.51
N PRO A 143 -17.82 5.52 15.84
CA PRO A 143 -16.46 5.97 16.13
C PRO A 143 -15.86 5.33 17.40
N ALA A 144 -16.69 4.72 18.26
CA ALA A 144 -16.26 3.99 19.45
C ALA A 144 -16.05 2.49 19.20
N ALA A 145 -16.13 2.03 17.95
CA ALA A 145 -15.77 0.65 17.61
C ALA A 145 -14.36 0.32 18.11
N THR A 146 -14.25 -0.76 18.89
CA THR A 146 -13.00 -1.21 19.48
C THR A 146 -12.33 -2.20 18.54
N ILE A 147 -11.04 -1.97 18.26
CA ILE A 147 -10.23 -2.77 17.36
C ILE A 147 -9.21 -3.56 18.20
N SER A 148 -8.94 -4.80 17.80
CA SER A 148 -7.91 -5.65 18.40
C SER A 148 -7.14 -6.42 17.34
N LEU A 149 -6.00 -6.99 17.74
CA LEU A 149 -5.31 -7.99 16.92
C LEU A 149 -6.21 -9.21 16.79
N LYS A 150 -6.34 -9.75 15.58
CA LYS A 150 -7.05 -11.00 15.36
C LYS A 150 -6.28 -12.14 16.02
N ASN A 151 -6.92 -12.90 16.90
CA ASN A 151 -6.31 -14.10 17.49
C ASN A 151 -6.10 -15.17 16.40
N THR A 152 -4.87 -15.31 15.92
CA THR A 152 -4.46 -16.43 15.07
C THR A 152 -4.09 -17.63 15.94
N SER A 153 -5.06 -18.16 16.66
CA SER A 153 -4.97 -19.50 17.23
C SER A 153 -4.85 -20.48 16.07
N HIS A 154 -3.66 -21.05 15.88
CA HIS A 154 -3.30 -22.03 14.86
C HIS A 154 -4.41 -23.06 14.55
N HIS A 155 -4.79 -23.17 13.28
CA HIS A 155 -5.29 -24.39 12.66
C HIS A 155 -4.48 -24.68 11.41
#